data_AF-A0A7S1KC73-F1
#
_entry.id   AF-A0A7S1KC73-F1
#
_cell.length_a   1.000
_cell.length_b   1.000
_cell.length_c   1.000
_cell.angle_alpha   90.00
_cell.angle_beta   90.00
_cell.angle_gamma   90.00
#
_symmetry.space_group_name_H-M   'P 1'
#
loop_
_entity.id
_entity.type
_entity.pdbx_description
1 polymer ?
#
loop_
_entity_poly.entity_id
_entity_poly.type
_entity_poly.pdbx_seq_one_letter_code
_entity_poly.pdbx_strand_id
1 'polypeptide(L)'
;PRILEAIPCPEIFRDRTLLLTLSLILIWPLSCVKRLSALRHIALLPIFSIIITSIVVIVQAPHLIHEAFKTGMRPEAFSLSWNSPKAVNIFLFAYMAHVNVVPVAEEIFEREPNTSLLACFKLGVTACLIEFALYAPLAFVGYLSWLGLTRQNFTTNYSATDPAFFLCRILLSISMVVAVPINVFAAAKSCVSLARHLWGRSGVESPSSVSSNGERERENGLESMDGEENNKNKRIAMTLHVSGDSEMD
;
A
#
# COMPACT_ATOMS: atom_id res chain seq x y z
N PRO A 1 12.35 4.66 -31.17
CA PRO A 1 12.76 5.52 -30.04
C PRO A 1 14.20 6.00 -30.24
N ARG A 2 14.40 7.31 -30.51
CA ARG A 2 15.70 7.95 -30.81
C ARG A 2 16.76 7.88 -29.69
N ILE A 3 16.42 7.19 -28.59
CA ILE A 3 17.28 6.93 -27.43
C ILE A 3 18.27 5.78 -27.72
N LEU A 4 17.98 4.94 -28.72
CA LEU A 4 18.81 3.81 -29.16
C LEU A 4 19.95 4.20 -30.13
N GLU A 5 20.05 5.46 -30.56
CA GLU A 5 21.10 5.91 -31.48
C GLU A 5 22.32 6.52 -30.75
N ALA A 6 22.19 6.90 -29.47
CA ALA A 6 23.26 7.56 -28.71
C ALA A 6 24.12 6.60 -27.87
N ILE A 7 23.69 5.35 -27.72
CA ILE A 7 24.42 4.30 -27.02
C ILE A 7 24.70 3.21 -28.05
N PRO A 8 25.94 2.71 -28.21
CA PRO A 8 26.22 1.54 -29.03
C PRO A 8 25.60 0.30 -28.37
N CYS A 9 24.27 0.20 -28.41
CA CYS A 9 23.50 -0.92 -27.91
C CYS A 9 23.57 -2.03 -28.97
N PRO A 10 23.93 -3.27 -28.62
CA PRO A 10 23.82 -4.39 -29.54
C PRO A 10 22.37 -4.52 -30.04
N GLU A 11 22.18 -4.85 -31.33
CA GLU A 11 20.88 -4.98 -32.03
C GLU A 11 19.85 -5.86 -31.29
N ILE A 12 20.32 -6.70 -30.38
CA ILE A 12 19.56 -7.56 -29.45
C ILE A 12 18.58 -6.75 -28.58
N PHE A 13 18.91 -5.52 -28.18
CA PHE A 13 18.04 -4.68 -27.33
C PHE A 13 16.95 -3.93 -28.10
N ARG A 14 16.87 -4.08 -29.43
CA ARG A 14 15.88 -3.39 -30.27
C ARG A 14 14.53 -4.10 -30.29
N ASP A 15 14.51 -5.40 -30.04
CA ASP A 15 13.28 -6.18 -29.99
C ASP A 15 12.58 -6.04 -28.63
N ARG A 16 11.36 -5.48 -28.67
CA ARG A 16 10.50 -5.30 -27.48
C ARG A 16 10.18 -6.64 -26.83
N THR A 17 10.07 -7.69 -27.61
CA THR A 17 9.75 -9.04 -27.16
C THR A 17 10.89 -9.62 -26.32
N LEU A 18 12.13 -9.39 -26.74
CA LEU A 18 13.33 -9.79 -25.99
C LEU A 18 13.41 -9.02 -24.66
N LEU A 19 13.14 -7.72 -24.67
CA LEU A 19 13.15 -6.92 -23.45
C LEU A 19 12.09 -7.38 -22.43
N LEU A 20 10.90 -7.72 -22.91
CA LEU A 20 9.80 -8.24 -22.09
C LEU A 20 10.09 -9.65 -21.56
N THR A 21 10.66 -10.52 -22.39
CA THR A 21 11.04 -11.87 -21.95
C THR A 21 12.18 -11.84 -20.94
N LEU A 22 13.19 -10.98 -21.14
CA LEU A 22 14.28 -10.77 -20.19
C LEU A 22 13.76 -10.23 -18.85
N SER A 23 12.83 -9.27 -18.87
CA SER A 23 12.24 -8.75 -17.63
C SER A 23 11.40 -9.80 -16.92
N LEU A 24 10.64 -10.63 -17.64
CA LEU A 24 9.92 -11.77 -17.06
C LEU A 24 10.87 -12.80 -16.44
N ILE A 25 11.98 -13.12 -17.10
CA ILE A 25 13.01 -14.02 -16.57
C ILE A 25 13.65 -13.44 -15.31
N LEU A 26 13.82 -12.12 -15.22
CA LEU A 26 14.35 -11.42 -14.04
C LEU A 26 13.33 -11.37 -12.89
N ILE A 27 12.05 -11.17 -13.22
CA ILE A 27 10.93 -11.07 -12.26
C ILE A 27 10.56 -12.44 -11.69
N TRP A 28 10.73 -13.51 -12.47
CA TRP A 28 10.43 -14.88 -12.09
C TRP A 28 11.11 -15.32 -10.76
N PRO A 29 12.45 -15.24 -10.60
CA PRO A 29 13.10 -15.62 -9.35
C PRO A 29 12.70 -14.71 -8.18
N LEU A 30 12.42 -13.43 -8.44
CA LEU A 30 11.94 -12.50 -7.42
C LEU A 30 10.51 -12.83 -6.94
N SER A 31 9.67 -13.39 -7.80
CA SER A 31 8.30 -13.82 -7.46
C SER A 31 8.27 -15.10 -6.61
N CYS A 32 9.35 -15.90 -6.60
CA CYS A 32 9.44 -17.15 -5.84
C CYS A 32 9.90 -16.99 -4.38
N VAL A 33 10.13 -15.76 -3.91
CA VAL A 33 10.60 -15.52 -2.54
C VAL A 33 9.46 -15.82 -1.54
N LYS A 34 9.70 -16.78 -0.66
CA LYS A 34 8.68 -17.32 0.27
C LYS A 34 8.29 -16.38 1.42
N ARG A 35 9.01 -15.26 1.63
CA ARG A 35 8.80 -14.35 2.77
C ARG A 35 8.70 -12.89 2.33
N LEU A 36 7.58 -12.26 2.66
CA LEU A 36 7.32 -10.82 2.48
C LEU A 36 8.36 -9.93 3.15
N SER A 37 8.90 -10.36 4.30
CA SER A 37 9.85 -9.57 5.09
C SER A 37 11.18 -9.31 4.37
N ALA A 38 11.58 -10.14 3.41
CA ALA A 38 12.74 -9.89 2.55
C ALA A 38 12.45 -8.84 1.46
N LEU A 39 11.19 -8.77 1.02
CA LEU A 39 10.72 -7.87 -0.03
C LEU A 39 10.54 -6.42 0.48
N ARG A 40 10.44 -6.22 1.79
CA ARG A 40 10.29 -4.90 2.44
C ARG A 40 11.34 -3.87 1.99
N HIS A 41 12.61 -4.29 1.88
CA HIS A 41 13.67 -3.36 1.47
C HIS A 41 13.53 -2.93 0.01
N ILE A 42 13.06 -3.84 -0.84
CA ILE A 42 12.82 -3.58 -2.26
C ILE A 42 11.56 -2.71 -2.43
N ALA A 43 10.56 -2.89 -1.58
CA ALA A 43 9.32 -2.09 -1.58
C ALA A 43 9.52 -0.60 -1.25
N LEU A 44 10.66 -0.22 -0.65
CA LEU A 44 10.99 1.20 -0.43
C LEU A 44 11.48 1.90 -1.71
N LEU A 45 12.02 1.14 -2.68
CA LEU A 45 12.61 1.70 -3.89
C LEU A 45 11.59 2.49 -4.74
N PRO A 46 10.35 2.01 -4.98
CA PRO A 46 9.32 2.81 -5.64
C PRO A 46 9.01 4.13 -4.92
N ILE A 47 8.97 4.12 -3.59
CA ILE A 47 8.72 5.32 -2.79
C ILE A 47 9.83 6.34 -3.01
N PHE A 48 11.10 5.92 -2.93
CA PHE A 48 12.24 6.79 -3.24
C PHE A 48 12.20 7.33 -4.68
N SER A 49 11.84 6.48 -5.65
CA SER A 49 11.71 6.91 -7.05
C SER A 49 10.69 8.03 -7.23
N ILE A 50 9.52 7.91 -6.58
CA ILE A 50 8.47 8.93 -6.65
C ILE A 50 8.87 10.20 -5.91
N ILE A 51 9.53 10.09 -4.75
CA ILE A 51 10.06 11.25 -4.02
C ILE A 51 11.08 12.02 -4.86
N ILE A 52 12.07 11.33 -5.43
CA ILE A 52 13.09 11.94 -6.29
C ILE A 52 12.44 12.61 -7.50
N THR A 53 11.49 11.92 -8.15
CA THR A 53 10.76 12.48 -9.29
C THR A 53 9.98 13.74 -8.88
N SER A 54 9.31 13.71 -7.74
CA SER A 54 8.56 14.85 -7.20
C SER A 54 9.48 16.05 -6.93
N ILE A 55 10.64 15.83 -6.31
CA ILE A 55 11.63 16.89 -6.08
C ILE A 55 12.10 17.50 -7.40
N VAL A 56 12.46 16.67 -8.39
CA VAL A 56 12.93 17.16 -9.70
C VAL A 56 11.84 17.98 -10.41
N VAL A 57 10.59 17.51 -10.37
CA VAL A 57 9.44 18.24 -10.94
C VAL A 57 9.25 19.58 -10.23
N ILE A 58 9.26 19.62 -8.89
CA ILE A 58 9.10 20.84 -8.10
C ILE A 58 10.21 21.85 -8.37
N VAL A 59 11.46 21.39 -8.52
CA VAL A 59 12.61 22.27 -8.80
C VAL A 59 12.54 22.87 -10.20
N GLN A 60 12.09 22.12 -11.20
CA GLN A 60 11.99 22.62 -12.58
C GLN A 60 10.70 23.40 -12.85
N ALA A 61 9.67 23.22 -12.03
CA ALA A 61 8.36 23.82 -12.26
C ALA A 61 8.35 25.35 -12.32
N PRO A 62 9.05 26.13 -11.47
CA PRO A 62 8.99 27.59 -11.53
C PRO A 62 9.38 28.17 -12.90
N HIS A 63 10.38 27.57 -13.54
CA HIS A 63 10.81 27.96 -14.88
C HIS A 63 9.73 27.68 -15.92
N LEU A 64 9.19 26.46 -15.92
CA LEU A 64 8.18 26.00 -16.88
C LEU A 64 6.85 26.73 -16.71
N ILE A 65 6.43 26.96 -15.47
CA ILE A 65 5.22 27.71 -15.13
C ILE A 65 5.34 29.16 -15.64
N HIS A 66 6.49 29.79 -15.45
CA HIS A 66 6.71 31.17 -15.93
C HIS A 66 6.65 31.25 -17.45
N GLU A 67 7.23 30.29 -18.16
CA GLU A 67 7.13 30.21 -19.62
C GLU A 67 5.69 29.96 -20.07
N ALA A 68 4.98 29.05 -19.42
CA ALA A 68 3.59 28.75 -19.71
C ALA A 68 2.69 29.98 -19.56
N PHE A 69 2.83 30.75 -18.48
CA PHE A 69 2.09 31.99 -18.28
C PHE A 69 2.48 33.10 -19.26
N LYS A 70 3.78 33.20 -19.63
CA LYS A 70 4.23 34.16 -20.66
C LYS A 70 3.61 33.90 -22.03
N THR A 71 3.38 32.63 -22.38
CA THR A 71 2.68 32.27 -23.62
C THR A 71 1.18 32.55 -23.61
N GLY A 72 0.65 33.10 -22.50
CA GLY A 72 -0.76 33.46 -22.36
C GLY A 72 -1.68 32.30 -22.00
N MET A 73 -1.13 31.12 -21.70
CA MET A 73 -1.91 29.98 -21.23
C MET A 73 -2.46 30.24 -19.83
N ARG A 74 -3.73 29.90 -19.60
CA ARG A 74 -4.41 30.06 -18.31
C ARG A 74 -4.84 28.69 -17.77
N PRO A 75 -4.79 28.49 -16.43
CA PRO A 75 -5.20 27.23 -15.82
C PRO A 75 -6.71 27.06 -15.98
N GLU A 76 -7.11 26.01 -16.71
CA GLU A 76 -8.49 25.55 -16.71
C GLU A 76 -8.68 24.62 -15.50
N ALA A 77 -9.59 24.99 -14.59
CA ALA A 77 -9.82 24.23 -13.37
C ALA A 77 -10.66 22.97 -13.62
N PHE A 78 -11.58 23.01 -14.57
CA PHE A 78 -12.47 21.90 -14.86
C PHE A 78 -12.92 21.92 -16.32
N SER A 79 -12.54 20.88 -17.06
CA SER A 79 -13.05 20.60 -18.41
C SER A 79 -13.52 19.15 -18.48
N LEU A 80 -14.84 18.97 -18.58
CA LEU A 80 -15.44 17.66 -18.73
C LEU A 80 -15.43 17.29 -20.22
N SER A 81 -14.65 16.27 -20.58
CA SER A 81 -14.52 15.78 -21.94
C SER A 81 -14.81 14.29 -22.00
N TRP A 82 -14.99 13.74 -23.21
CA TRP A 82 -15.10 12.30 -23.42
C TRP A 82 -13.86 11.50 -22.98
N ASN A 83 -12.74 12.17 -22.71
CA ASN A 83 -11.54 11.56 -22.15
C ASN A 83 -11.50 11.58 -20.61
N SER A 84 -12.39 12.31 -19.94
CA SER A 84 -12.43 12.39 -18.47
C SER A 84 -12.61 11.02 -17.79
N PRO A 85 -13.43 10.06 -18.30
CA PRO A 85 -13.50 8.72 -17.72
C PRO A 85 -12.16 7.96 -17.73
N LYS A 86 -11.29 8.22 -18.72
CA LYS A 86 -9.95 7.62 -18.77
C LYS A 86 -9.09 8.10 -17.61
N ALA A 87 -9.14 9.40 -17.30
CA ALA A 87 -8.43 9.98 -16.17
C ALA A 87 -8.93 9.42 -14.83
N VAL A 88 -10.25 9.28 -14.67
CA VAL A 88 -10.85 8.64 -13.48
C VAL A 88 -10.36 7.20 -13.32
N ASN A 89 -10.31 6.42 -14.41
CA ASN A 89 -9.82 5.05 -14.34
C ASN A 89 -8.34 4.96 -13.97
N ILE A 90 -7.49 5.83 -14.54
CA ILE A 90 -6.07 5.90 -14.17
C ILE A 90 -5.91 6.28 -12.69
N PHE A 91 -6.71 7.23 -12.20
CA PHE A 91 -6.71 7.62 -10.79
C PHE A 91 -7.14 6.45 -9.88
N LEU A 92 -8.21 5.74 -10.21
CA LEU A 92 -8.65 4.56 -9.44
C LEU A 92 -7.60 3.45 -9.41
N PHE A 93 -6.92 3.21 -10.54
CA PHE A 93 -5.86 2.22 -10.61
C PHE A 93 -4.62 2.63 -9.81
N ALA A 94 -4.31 3.93 -9.75
CA ALA A 94 -3.20 4.44 -8.95
C ALA A 94 -3.40 4.11 -7.46
N TYR A 95 -4.62 4.25 -6.94
CA TYR A 95 -4.98 3.94 -5.54
C TYR A 95 -5.39 2.48 -5.30
N MET A 96 -5.01 1.55 -6.19
CA MET A 96 -5.36 0.13 -6.07
C MET A 96 -4.50 -0.59 -5.01
N ALA A 97 -4.60 -0.18 -3.75
CA ALA A 97 -3.89 -0.82 -2.63
C ALA A 97 -4.64 -2.04 -2.04
N HIS A 98 -5.95 -2.14 -2.28
CA HIS A 98 -6.81 -3.16 -1.65
C HIS A 98 -6.43 -4.61 -2.02
N VAL A 99 -5.80 -4.84 -3.18
CA VAL A 99 -5.34 -6.18 -3.59
C VAL A 99 -4.25 -6.74 -2.68
N ASN A 100 -3.51 -5.85 -2.01
CA ASN A 100 -2.40 -6.21 -1.13
C ASN A 100 -2.79 -6.20 0.36
N VAL A 101 -4.04 -5.85 0.71
CA VAL A 101 -4.45 -5.67 2.12
C VAL A 101 -4.44 -6.98 2.90
N VAL A 102 -4.88 -8.08 2.28
CA VAL A 102 -4.99 -9.40 2.93
C VAL A 102 -3.61 -9.95 3.34
N PRO A 103 -2.62 -10.08 2.44
CA PRO A 103 -1.31 -10.61 2.82
C PRO A 103 -0.56 -9.71 3.80
N VAL A 104 -0.81 -8.40 3.78
CA VAL A 104 -0.26 -7.44 4.77
C VAL A 104 -0.92 -7.63 6.13
N ALA A 105 -2.24 -7.79 6.18
CA ALA A 105 -2.97 -8.04 7.42
C ALA A 105 -2.54 -9.36 8.06
N GLU A 106 -2.40 -10.44 7.28
CA GLU A 106 -1.86 -11.73 7.76
C GLU A 106 -0.49 -11.56 8.45
N GLU A 107 0.45 -10.83 7.83
CA GLU A 107 1.78 -10.62 8.41
C GLU A 107 1.74 -9.78 9.70
N ILE A 108 0.80 -8.83 9.81
CA ILE A 108 0.58 -8.05 11.03
C ILE A 108 0.06 -8.95 12.16
N PHE A 109 -0.96 -9.77 11.89
CA PHE A 109 -1.53 -10.68 12.91
C PHE A 109 -0.55 -11.77 13.34
N GLU A 110 0.28 -12.28 12.41
CA GLU A 110 1.35 -13.23 12.73
C GLU A 110 2.39 -12.63 13.68
N ARG A 111 2.72 -11.35 13.51
CA ARG A 111 3.73 -10.66 14.33
C ARG A 111 3.17 -10.18 15.67
N GLU A 112 1.93 -9.68 15.66
CA GLU A 112 1.27 -9.05 16.79
C GLU A 112 -0.18 -9.59 16.92
N PRO A 113 -0.38 -10.73 17.61
CA PRO A 113 -1.67 -11.41 17.65
C PRO A 113 -2.76 -10.64 18.40
N ASN A 114 -2.39 -9.64 19.20
CA ASN A 114 -3.31 -8.76 19.92
C ASN A 114 -3.69 -7.49 19.13
N THR A 115 -3.23 -7.35 17.88
CA THR A 115 -3.56 -6.20 17.06
C THR A 115 -5.04 -6.20 16.70
N SER A 116 -5.73 -5.10 16.98
CA SER A 116 -7.14 -4.96 16.65
C SER A 116 -7.36 -4.69 15.15
N LEU A 117 -8.52 -5.07 14.63
CA LEU A 117 -8.94 -4.69 13.27
C LEU A 117 -8.93 -3.16 13.07
N LEU A 118 -9.22 -2.40 14.14
CA LEU A 118 -9.16 -0.94 14.13
C LEU A 118 -7.74 -0.42 13.88
N ALA A 119 -6.71 -1.10 14.41
CA ALA A 119 -5.31 -0.74 14.14
C ALA A 119 -4.95 -1.00 12.66
N CYS A 120 -5.40 -2.11 12.08
CA CYS A 120 -5.22 -2.38 10.64
C CYS A 120 -5.90 -1.34 9.76
N PHE A 121 -7.13 -0.93 10.11
CA PHE A 121 -7.84 0.12 9.40
C PHE A 121 -7.10 1.47 9.47
N LYS A 122 -6.61 1.85 10.65
CA LYS A 122 -5.80 3.06 10.83
C LYS A 122 -4.54 3.03 9.94
N LEU A 123 -3.84 1.91 9.88
CA LEU A 123 -2.66 1.74 9.01
C LEU A 123 -3.01 1.93 7.53
N GLY A 124 -4.13 1.35 7.08
CA GLY A 124 -4.62 1.53 5.71
C GLY A 124 -4.93 3.00 5.38
N VAL A 125 -5.64 3.69 6.28
CA VAL A 125 -5.92 5.13 6.12
C VAL A 125 -4.63 5.94 6.07
N THR A 126 -3.68 5.67 6.96
CA THR A 126 -2.38 6.34 6.96
C THR A 126 -1.63 6.12 5.65
N ALA A 127 -1.63 4.90 5.11
CA ALA A 127 -1.01 4.60 3.82
C ALA A 127 -1.65 5.41 2.67
N CYS A 128 -2.99 5.46 2.60
CA CYS A 128 -3.70 6.25 1.59
C CYS A 128 -3.41 7.76 1.72
N LEU A 129 -3.29 8.28 2.95
CA LEU A 129 -2.94 9.68 3.17
C LEU A 129 -1.52 10.01 2.73
N ILE A 130 -0.57 9.11 2.97
CA ILE A 130 0.82 9.26 2.51
C ILE A 130 0.87 9.23 0.98
N GLU A 131 0.16 8.30 0.34
CA GLU A 131 0.07 8.22 -1.12
C GLU A 131 -0.52 9.51 -1.72
N PHE A 132 -1.61 10.01 -1.13
CA PHE A 132 -2.20 11.29 -1.54
C PHE A 132 -1.22 12.45 -1.38
N ALA A 133 -0.48 12.51 -0.26
CA ALA A 133 0.52 13.54 -0.02
C ALA A 133 1.68 13.51 -1.02
N LEU A 134 2.01 12.35 -1.58
CA LEU A 134 3.04 12.22 -2.62
C LEU A 134 2.51 12.54 -4.02
N TYR A 135 1.30 12.08 -4.35
CA TYR A 135 0.73 12.24 -5.69
C TYR A 135 0.13 13.62 -5.93
N ALA A 136 -0.51 14.23 -4.93
CA ALA A 136 -1.21 15.50 -5.13
C ALA A 136 -0.28 16.65 -5.52
N PRO A 137 0.88 16.89 -4.85
CA PRO A 137 1.81 17.93 -5.27
C PRO A 137 2.39 17.65 -6.66
N LEU A 138 2.74 16.39 -6.93
CA LEU A 138 3.28 15.97 -8.23
C LEU A 138 2.28 16.22 -9.37
N ALA A 139 1.01 15.86 -9.17
CA ALA A 139 -0.05 16.08 -10.14
C ALA A 139 -0.36 17.57 -10.33
N PHE A 140 -0.41 18.34 -9.24
CA PHE A 140 -0.70 19.77 -9.29
C PHE A 140 0.41 20.56 -9.99
N VAL A 141 1.66 20.37 -9.56
CA VAL A 141 2.82 21.04 -10.14
C VAL A 141 3.10 20.57 -11.56
N GLY A 142 2.93 19.26 -11.81
CA GLY A 142 3.04 18.69 -13.14
C GLY A 142 2.01 19.26 -14.12
N TYR A 143 0.76 19.44 -13.67
CA TYR A 143 -0.26 20.11 -14.48
C TYR A 143 0.07 21.57 -14.74
N LEU A 144 0.45 22.35 -13.71
CA LEU A 144 0.78 23.76 -13.88
C LEU A 144 1.96 24.03 -14.82
N SER A 145 2.85 23.06 -15.01
CA SER A 145 4.03 23.21 -15.87
C SER A 145 3.70 23.25 -17.38
N TRP A 146 2.62 22.59 -17.84
CA TRP A 146 2.21 22.58 -19.27
C TRP A 146 0.73 22.91 -19.51
N LEU A 147 -0.08 22.96 -18.47
CA LEU A 147 -1.52 23.19 -18.51
C LEU A 147 -2.20 22.25 -19.52
N GLY A 148 -2.94 22.80 -20.49
CA GLY A 148 -3.67 22.05 -21.52
C GLY A 148 -2.79 21.24 -22.48
N LEU A 149 -1.47 21.44 -22.49
CA LEU A 149 -0.53 20.67 -23.31
C LEU A 149 0.05 19.43 -22.60
N THR A 150 -0.42 19.15 -21.38
CA THR A 150 0.05 18.01 -20.60
C THR A 150 -0.32 16.68 -21.28
N ARG A 151 0.69 15.94 -21.76
CA ARG A 151 0.51 14.56 -22.24
C ARG A 151 0.16 13.57 -21.11
N GLN A 152 -0.51 12.47 -21.48
CA GLN A 152 -0.89 11.38 -20.56
C GLN A 152 0.28 10.84 -19.74
N ASN A 153 1.45 10.67 -20.36
CA ASN A 153 2.68 10.41 -19.64
C ASN A 153 3.45 11.73 -19.50
N PHE A 154 3.33 12.37 -18.34
CA PHE A 154 3.92 13.68 -18.11
C PHE A 154 5.45 13.69 -18.27
N THR A 155 6.12 12.55 -18.01
CA THR A 155 7.58 12.44 -18.18
C THR A 155 8.03 12.67 -19.62
N THR A 156 7.13 12.51 -20.61
CA THR A 156 7.41 12.76 -22.03
C THR A 156 7.35 14.23 -22.42
N ASN A 157 6.81 15.10 -21.56
CA ASN A 157 6.83 16.54 -21.80
C ASN A 157 8.20 17.16 -21.53
N TYR A 158 9.03 16.49 -20.72
CA TYR A 158 10.41 16.88 -20.49
C TYR A 158 11.33 16.41 -21.62
N SER A 159 12.32 17.25 -21.95
CA SER A 159 13.32 16.93 -22.97
C SER A 159 14.06 15.64 -22.62
N ALA A 160 14.35 14.82 -23.64
CA ALA A 160 15.14 13.60 -23.47
C ALA A 160 16.62 13.87 -23.16
N THR A 161 17.08 15.11 -23.37
CA THR A 161 18.47 15.52 -23.14
C THR A 161 18.76 15.92 -21.70
N ASP A 162 17.73 16.09 -20.86
CA ASP A 162 17.93 16.48 -19.47
C ASP A 162 18.39 15.27 -18.62
N PRO A 163 19.61 15.29 -18.07
CA PRO A 163 20.13 14.19 -17.27
C PRO A 163 19.31 13.92 -16.00
N ALA A 164 18.67 14.94 -15.41
CA ALA A 164 17.87 14.76 -14.20
C ALA A 164 16.60 13.94 -14.49
N PHE A 165 15.90 14.25 -15.59
CA PHE A 165 14.74 13.49 -16.02
C PHE A 165 15.09 12.12 -16.60
N PHE A 166 16.27 11.99 -17.20
CA PHE A 166 16.78 10.70 -17.60
C PHE A 166 16.94 9.75 -16.40
N LEU A 167 17.54 10.23 -15.30
CA LEU A 167 17.64 9.47 -14.05
C LEU A 167 16.28 9.10 -13.48
N CYS A 168 15.33 10.05 -13.44
CA CYS A 168 13.96 9.79 -12.98
C CYS A 168 13.27 8.68 -13.79
N ARG A 169 13.43 8.69 -15.12
CA ARG A 169 12.87 7.64 -15.99
C ARG A 169 13.46 6.26 -15.69
N ILE A 170 14.77 6.18 -15.40
CA ILE A 170 15.42 4.93 -15.00
C ILE A 170 14.85 4.44 -13.65
N LEU A 171 14.80 5.32 -12.65
CA LEU A 171 14.27 4.98 -11.32
C LEU A 171 12.82 4.50 -11.39
N LEU A 172 11.97 5.22 -12.15
CA LEU A 172 10.58 4.85 -12.36
C LEU A 172 10.45 3.49 -13.07
N SER A 173 11.33 3.21 -14.03
CA SER A 173 11.37 1.92 -14.72
C SER A 173 11.75 0.78 -13.78
N ILE A 174 12.77 0.98 -12.93
CA ILE A 174 13.16 -0.02 -11.92
C ILE A 174 12.02 -0.25 -10.92
N SER A 175 11.35 0.83 -10.49
CA SER A 175 10.23 0.71 -9.56
C SER A 175 9.05 -0.09 -10.14
N MET A 176 8.80 -0.01 -11.46
CA MET A 176 7.82 -0.86 -12.13
C MET A 176 8.21 -2.34 -12.10
N VAL A 177 9.49 -2.66 -12.34
CA VAL A 177 9.98 -4.06 -12.26
C VAL A 177 9.81 -4.63 -10.86
N VAL A 178 10.02 -3.82 -9.82
CA VAL A 178 9.82 -4.18 -8.41
C VAL A 178 8.34 -4.35 -8.05
N ALA A 179 7.45 -3.54 -8.63
CA ALA A 179 6.02 -3.60 -8.33
C ALA A 179 5.37 -4.92 -8.79
N VAL A 180 5.87 -5.52 -9.88
CA VAL A 180 5.33 -6.77 -10.42
C VAL A 180 5.37 -7.92 -9.41
N PRO A 181 6.53 -8.34 -8.85
CA PRO A 181 6.57 -9.47 -7.91
C PRO A 181 5.77 -9.21 -6.63
N ILE A 182 5.67 -7.96 -6.16
CA ILE A 182 4.85 -7.58 -4.99
C ILE A 182 3.37 -7.91 -5.25
N ASN A 183 2.84 -7.48 -6.38
CA ASN A 183 1.43 -7.72 -6.73
C ASN A 183 1.17 -9.19 -7.11
N VAL A 184 2.12 -9.85 -7.78
CA VAL A 184 2.03 -11.27 -8.13
C VAL A 184 2.00 -12.13 -6.88
N PHE A 185 2.78 -11.79 -5.84
CA PHE A 185 2.78 -12.52 -4.57
C PHE A 185 1.40 -12.49 -3.89
N ALA A 186 0.76 -11.32 -3.83
CA ALA A 186 -0.59 -11.17 -3.27
C ALA A 186 -1.64 -11.96 -4.07
N ALA A 187 -1.56 -11.89 -5.41
CA ALA A 187 -2.42 -12.66 -6.30
C ALA A 187 -2.23 -14.17 -6.11
N ALA A 188 -0.98 -14.65 -6.06
CA ALA A 188 -0.65 -16.05 -5.88
C ALA A 188 -1.19 -16.61 -4.55
N LYS A 189 -1.02 -15.89 -3.44
CA LYS A 189 -1.61 -16.26 -2.14
C LYS A 189 -3.13 -16.41 -2.21
N SER A 190 -3.79 -15.44 -2.85
CA SER A 190 -5.25 -15.42 -3.01
C SER A 190 -5.73 -16.60 -3.86
N CYS A 191 -5.04 -16.89 -4.97
CA CYS A 191 -5.32 -18.04 -5.82
C CYS A 191 -5.11 -19.37 -5.09
N VAL A 192 -4.05 -19.51 -4.29
CA VAL A 192 -3.79 -20.74 -3.51
C VAL A 192 -4.82 -20.94 -2.40
N SER A 193 -5.29 -19.86 -1.77
CA SER A 193 -6.38 -19.90 -0.79
C SER A 193 -7.68 -20.37 -1.45
N LEU A 194 -8.03 -19.78 -2.60
CA LEU A 194 -9.20 -20.17 -3.38
C LEU A 194 -9.11 -21.62 -3.88
N ALA A 195 -7.96 -22.02 -4.43
CA ALA A 195 -7.74 -23.39 -4.91
C ALA A 195 -7.86 -24.41 -3.77
N ARG A 196 -7.33 -24.11 -2.58
CA ARG A 196 -7.52 -24.95 -1.38
C ARG A 196 -8.98 -24.99 -0.94
N HIS A 197 -9.72 -23.91 -1.05
CA HIS A 197 -11.14 -23.91 -0.69
C HIS A 197 -11.99 -24.71 -1.69
N LEU A 198 -11.68 -24.59 -2.99
CA LEU A 198 -12.37 -25.30 -4.07
C LEU A 198 -12.02 -26.80 -4.10
N TRP A 199 -10.75 -27.15 -3.83
CA TRP A 199 -10.26 -28.54 -3.88
C TRP A 199 -10.32 -29.24 -2.50
N GLY A 200 -10.35 -28.47 -1.42
CA GLY A 200 -10.34 -28.94 -0.03
C GLY A 200 -11.73 -29.16 0.59
N ARG A 201 -12.78 -29.32 -0.22
CA ARG A 201 -14.08 -29.84 0.25
C ARG A 201 -14.03 -31.35 0.56
N SER A 202 -12.88 -31.85 0.97
CA SER A 202 -12.63 -33.15 1.57
C SER A 202 -11.74 -32.97 2.81
N GLY A 203 -12.34 -32.53 3.92
CA GLY A 203 -11.90 -32.92 5.27
C GLY A 203 -10.78 -32.13 5.96
N VAL A 204 -10.80 -30.79 5.98
CA VAL A 204 -9.97 -30.03 6.93
C VAL A 204 -10.85 -29.10 7.76
N GLU A 205 -10.94 -29.40 9.05
CA GLU A 205 -11.60 -28.57 10.06
C GLU A 205 -11.02 -27.15 10.06
N SER A 206 -11.92 -26.17 9.97
CA SER A 206 -11.59 -24.74 10.06
C SER A 206 -10.91 -24.40 11.40
N PRO A 207 -9.89 -23.52 11.44
CA PRO A 207 -9.30 -23.01 12.68
C PRO A 207 -10.25 -22.14 13.54
N SER A 208 -11.53 -22.05 13.19
CA SER A 208 -12.53 -21.24 13.90
C SER A 208 -12.93 -21.82 15.27
N SER A 209 -12.50 -23.03 15.63
CA SER A 209 -12.76 -23.63 16.95
C SER A 209 -11.82 -23.13 18.06
N VAL A 210 -10.68 -22.50 17.73
CA VAL A 210 -9.75 -21.99 18.75
C VAL A 210 -10.18 -20.62 19.28
N SER A 211 -10.83 -19.78 18.46
CA SER A 211 -11.32 -18.47 18.92
C SER A 211 -12.52 -18.59 19.86
N SER A 212 -13.43 -19.54 19.61
CA SER A 212 -14.61 -19.76 20.46
C SER A 212 -14.27 -20.36 21.83
N ASN A 213 -13.17 -21.11 21.95
CA ASN A 213 -12.73 -21.65 23.25
C ASN A 213 -12.01 -20.60 24.09
N GLY A 214 -11.19 -19.74 23.46
CA GLY A 214 -10.49 -18.65 24.17
C GLY A 214 -11.40 -17.53 24.66
N GLU A 215 -12.52 -17.26 23.97
CA GLU A 215 -13.54 -16.31 24.46
C GLU A 215 -14.36 -16.91 25.61
N ARG A 216 -14.74 -18.19 25.56
CA ARG A 216 -15.43 -18.86 26.68
C ARG A 216 -14.56 -19.02 27.93
N GLU A 217 -13.26 -19.24 27.79
CA GLU A 217 -12.34 -19.28 28.94
C GLU A 217 -12.10 -17.90 29.56
N ARG A 218 -12.13 -16.81 28.75
CA ARG A 218 -12.07 -15.44 29.26
C ARG A 218 -13.38 -15.00 29.91
N GLU A 219 -14.52 -15.41 29.37
CA GLU A 219 -15.86 -15.12 29.93
C GLU A 219 -16.07 -15.88 31.26
N ASN A 220 -15.72 -17.17 31.32
CA ASN A 220 -15.73 -17.95 32.56
C ASN A 220 -14.69 -17.45 33.58
N GLY A 221 -13.55 -16.94 33.11
CA GLY A 221 -12.52 -16.33 33.96
C GLY A 221 -12.97 -15.01 34.59
N LEU A 222 -13.63 -14.13 33.82
CA LEU A 222 -14.20 -12.88 34.36
C LEU A 222 -15.38 -13.14 35.30
N GLU A 223 -16.29 -14.08 35.00
CA GLU A 223 -17.38 -14.46 35.92
C GLU A 223 -16.85 -15.04 37.24
N SER A 224 -15.73 -15.76 37.21
CA SER A 224 -15.10 -16.30 38.43
C SER A 224 -14.49 -15.20 39.32
N MET A 225 -13.96 -14.12 38.72
CA MET A 225 -13.40 -12.99 39.46
C MET A 225 -14.48 -12.09 40.08
N ASP A 226 -15.59 -11.84 39.36
CA ASP A 226 -16.73 -11.07 39.87
C ASP A 226 -17.48 -11.83 41.00
N GLY A 227 -17.56 -13.16 40.90
CA GLY A 227 -18.14 -14.01 41.95
C GLY A 227 -17.31 -14.02 43.25
N GLU A 228 -15.99 -13.94 43.15
CA GLU A 228 -15.09 -13.94 44.30
C GLU A 228 -15.08 -12.57 45.01
N GLU A 229 -15.14 -11.46 44.25
CA GLU A 229 -15.24 -10.10 44.79
C GLU A 229 -16.58 -9.85 45.49
N ASN A 230 -17.69 -10.34 44.92
CA ASN A 230 -19.02 -10.23 45.54
C ASN A 230 -19.14 -11.07 46.83
N ASN A 231 -18.51 -12.25 46.88
CA ASN A 231 -18.49 -13.09 48.08
C ASN A 231 -17.59 -12.49 49.19
N LYS A 232 -16.49 -11.83 48.81
CA LYS A 232 -15.62 -11.10 49.75
C LYS A 232 -16.33 -9.89 50.36
N ASN A 233 -17.06 -9.11 49.56
CA ASN A 233 -17.86 -7.99 50.07
C ASN A 233 -19.01 -8.44 50.99
N LYS A 234 -19.63 -9.59 50.69
CA LYS A 234 -20.67 -10.16 51.54
C LYS A 234 -20.13 -10.65 52.89
N ARG A 235 -18.91 -11.22 52.93
CA ARG A 235 -18.24 -11.60 54.18
C ARG A 235 -17.82 -10.39 55.03
N ILE A 236 -17.38 -9.30 54.41
CA ILE A 236 -17.01 -8.07 55.13
C ILE A 236 -18.25 -7.41 55.74
N ALA A 237 -19.38 -7.34 55.01
CA ALA A 237 -20.64 -6.81 55.54
C ALA A 237 -21.20 -7.63 56.71
N MET A 238 -21.06 -8.97 56.67
CA MET A 238 -21.52 -9.85 57.75
C MET A 238 -20.65 -9.75 59.01
N THR A 239 -19.37 -9.42 58.88
CA THR A 239 -18.45 -9.26 60.02
C THR A 239 -18.67 -7.91 60.73
N LEU A 240 -19.05 -6.86 59.99
CA LEU A 240 -19.39 -5.55 60.56
C LEU A 240 -20.73 -5.55 61.32
N HIS A 241 -21.68 -6.38 60.90
CA HIS A 241 -22.98 -6.50 61.59
C HIS A 241 -22.90 -7.29 62.91
N VAL A 242 -21.87 -8.12 63.10
CA VAL A 242 -21.62 -8.88 64.35
C VAL A 242 -20.84 -8.05 65.38
N SER A 243 -20.11 -7.00 64.95
CA SER A 243 -19.34 -6.15 65.86
C SER A 243 -20.14 -4.95 66.42
N GLY A 244 -21.37 -4.72 65.94
CA GLY A 244 -22.24 -3.62 66.39
C GLY A 244 -23.18 -3.98 67.55
N ASP A 245 -23.34 -5.26 67.87
CA ASP A 245 -24.26 -5.73 68.92
C ASP A 245 -23.56 -6.05 70.26
N SER A 246 -22.27 -5.72 70.40
CA SER A 246 -21.47 -5.97 71.61
C SER A 246 -21.04 -4.72 72.38
N GLU A 247 -21.71 -3.57 72.16
CA GLU A 247 -21.49 -2.31 72.90
C GLU A 247 -22.75 -1.74 73.58
N MET A 248 -23.76 -2.59 73.84
CA MET A 248 -24.84 -2.26 74.77
C MET A 248 -25.08 -3.42 75.74
N ASP A 249 -24.20 -3.51 76.74
CA ASP A 249 -24.51 -3.97 78.10
C ASP A 249 -23.50 -3.34 79.07
#